data_AF-A0A3A9B375-F1
#
_entry.id   AF-A0A3A9B375-F1
#
_cell.length_a   1.000
_cell.length_b   1.000
_cell.length_c   1.000
_cell.angle_alpha   90.00
_cell.angle_beta   90.00
_cell.angle_gamma   90.00
#
_symmetry.space_group_name_H-M   'P 1'
#
loop_
_entity.id
_entity.type
_entity.pdbx_description
1 polymer ?
#
loop_
_entity_poly.entity_id
_entity_poly.type
_entity_poly.pdbx_seq_one_letter_code
_entity_poly.pdbx_strand_id
1 'polypeptide(L)'
;MPEPETLINPVCAVCKKPVSFRKSKHLYLAVTRLQNELKELVDDHPGWRKNAIAFTNRYINDGLRDRALTRDLEWGIEVPKEGYEKKTIYIWAENVLGYLSASKTAAEAGNTDFHELWGKDARHYYVHGKDNIPFHTIILPALLLANGGGWHLPDRIVSSEYLTLEGRKISTSQNYAIWVKDLLDHYEADSIRYFFLANGPEKKDADFSWREFVYSHKGVYRKGTGTPRKQQAVRPQAAQGRGKGRAKVILTVVYHRQPNMERGLIPCQH
;
A
#
# COMPACT_ATOMS: atom_id res chain seq x y z
N MET A 1 4.45 18.74 1.70
CA MET A 1 3.69 19.47 0.66
C MET A 1 3.09 20.68 1.35
N PRO A 2 3.19 21.90 0.80
CA PRO A 2 2.57 23.06 1.43
C PRO A 2 1.07 22.83 1.59
N GLU A 3 0.51 23.26 2.72
CA GLU A 3 -0.93 23.18 2.95
C GLU A 3 -1.63 24.04 1.88
N PRO A 4 -2.73 23.56 1.26
CA PRO A 4 -3.54 24.29 0.28
C PRO A 4 -3.78 25.77 0.60
N GLU A 5 -3.98 26.07 1.88
CA GLU A 5 -4.27 27.39 2.44
C GLU A 5 -3.07 28.36 2.39
N THR A 6 -1.85 27.82 2.28
CA THR A 6 -0.60 28.59 2.26
C THR A 6 -0.17 29.02 0.85
N LEU A 7 -0.95 28.65 -0.17
CA LEU A 7 -0.66 29.01 -1.56
C LEU A 7 -1.02 30.46 -1.86
N ILE A 8 -0.12 31.19 -2.51
CA ILE A 8 -0.38 32.56 -2.99
C ILE A 8 -1.28 32.47 -4.23
N ASN A 9 -2.44 33.15 -4.19
CA ASN A 9 -3.44 33.19 -5.27
C ASN A 9 -3.84 31.79 -5.79
N PRO A 10 -4.42 30.93 -4.94
CA PRO A 10 -4.74 29.56 -5.32
C PRO A 10 -5.81 29.54 -6.42
N VAL A 11 -5.51 28.83 -7.52
CA VAL A 11 -6.45 28.58 -8.61
C VAL A 11 -6.74 27.09 -8.72
N CYS A 12 -7.98 26.76 -9.07
CA CYS A 12 -8.42 25.40 -9.30
C CYS A 12 -7.60 24.76 -10.43
N ALA A 13 -7.09 23.55 -10.19
CA ALA A 13 -6.30 22.84 -11.18
C ALA A 13 -7.10 22.46 -12.43
N VAL A 14 -8.41 22.22 -12.27
CA VAL A 14 -9.33 21.75 -13.30
C VAL A 14 -9.87 22.93 -14.12
N CYS A 15 -10.53 23.89 -13.48
CA CYS A 15 -11.23 24.98 -14.17
C CYS A 15 -10.46 26.31 -14.20
N LYS A 16 -9.27 26.39 -13.57
CA LYS A 16 -8.40 27.58 -13.49
C LYS A 16 -9.01 28.81 -12.81
N LYS A 17 -10.18 28.69 -12.18
CA LYS A 17 -10.82 29.77 -11.41
C LYS A 17 -10.19 29.94 -10.01
N PRO A 18 -10.27 31.12 -9.38
CA PRO A 18 -9.84 31.32 -8.00
C PRO A 18 -10.53 30.34 -7.03
N VAL A 19 -9.77 29.77 -6.11
CA VAL A 19 -10.31 28.88 -5.06
C VAL A 19 -10.95 29.72 -3.96
N SER A 20 -12.06 29.24 -3.41
CA SER A 20 -12.68 29.80 -2.20
C SER A 20 -12.64 28.77 -1.07
N PHE A 21 -12.37 29.23 0.16
CA PHE A 21 -12.39 28.38 1.34
C PHE A 21 -13.80 28.30 1.89
N ARG A 22 -14.26 27.07 2.18
CA ARG A 22 -15.58 26.80 2.76
C ARG A 22 -15.41 25.91 3.98
N LYS A 23 -16.22 26.15 5.01
CA LYS A 23 -16.30 25.26 6.18
C LYS A 23 -17.01 23.97 5.76
N SER A 24 -16.39 22.83 6.08
CA SER A 24 -16.97 21.50 5.84
C SER A 24 -16.91 20.68 7.13
N LYS A 25 -17.97 19.91 7.41
CA LYS A 25 -18.02 19.00 8.56
C LYS A 25 -17.41 17.65 8.17
N HIS A 26 -16.55 17.10 9.02
CA HIS A 26 -15.96 15.77 8.79
C HIS A 26 -16.10 14.90 10.04
N LEU A 27 -16.27 13.60 9.84
CA LEU A 27 -16.11 12.63 10.92
C LEU A 27 -14.64 12.33 11.09
N TYR A 28 -14.22 12.03 12.32
CA TYR A 28 -12.85 11.69 12.66
C TYR A 28 -12.81 10.34 13.36
N LEU A 29 -11.82 9.53 13.01
CA LEU A 29 -11.41 8.39 13.81
C LEU A 29 -10.62 8.92 15.00
N ALA A 30 -11.14 8.67 16.21
CA ALA A 30 -10.58 9.14 17.48
C ALA A 30 -9.37 8.29 17.92
N VAL A 31 -8.35 8.20 17.05
CA VAL A 31 -7.15 7.37 17.29
C VAL A 31 -6.40 7.79 18.56
N THR A 32 -6.49 9.07 18.94
CA THR A 32 -5.93 9.58 20.21
C THR A 32 -6.42 8.81 21.43
N ARG A 33 -7.68 8.34 21.42
CA ARG A 33 -8.29 7.61 22.52
C ARG A 33 -7.85 6.14 22.61
N LEU A 34 -7.23 5.62 21.55
CA LEU A 34 -6.81 4.23 21.43
C LEU A 34 -5.28 4.09 21.56
N GLN A 35 -4.58 5.15 21.95
CA GLN A 35 -3.13 5.18 21.94
C GLN A 35 -2.50 4.14 22.87
N ASN A 36 -3.12 3.87 24.01
CA ASN A 36 -2.60 2.90 24.98
C ASN A 36 -2.75 1.48 24.44
N GLU A 37 -3.92 1.13 23.91
CA GLU A 37 -4.23 -0.16 23.31
C GLU A 37 -3.32 -0.44 22.11
N LEU A 38 -3.04 0.58 21.29
CA LEU A 38 -2.10 0.47 20.18
C LEU A 38 -0.64 0.33 20.64
N LYS A 39 -0.28 0.91 21.79
CA LYS A 39 1.04 0.76 22.39
C LYS A 39 1.23 -0.65 22.95
N GLU A 40 0.24 -1.16 23.66
CA GLU A 40 0.21 -2.54 24.14
C GLU A 40 0.31 -3.53 22.97
N LEU A 41 -0.44 -3.28 21.89
CA LEU A 41 -0.36 -4.11 20.68
C LEU A 41 1.07 -4.22 20.13
N VAL A 42 1.81 -3.11 19.99
CA VAL A 42 3.18 -3.19 19.46
C VAL A 42 4.15 -3.83 20.45
N ASP A 43 3.96 -3.62 21.76
CA ASP A 43 4.81 -4.20 22.80
C ASP A 43 4.66 -5.72 22.91
N ASP A 44 3.43 -6.23 22.75
CA ASP A 44 3.12 -7.66 22.78
C ASP A 44 3.58 -8.41 21.50
N HIS A 45 4.04 -7.69 20.48
CA HIS A 45 4.45 -8.26 19.20
C HIS A 45 5.93 -8.03 18.85
N PRO A 46 6.89 -8.50 19.68
CA PRO A 46 8.32 -8.37 19.39
C PRO A 46 8.75 -9.15 18.13
N GLY A 47 7.90 -10.05 17.63
CA GLY A 47 8.10 -10.81 16.39
C GLY A 47 7.80 -10.04 15.10
N TRP A 48 7.26 -8.81 15.17
CA TRP A 48 7.15 -7.94 14.00
C TRP A 48 8.53 -7.55 13.46
N ARG A 49 8.59 -7.15 12.18
CA ARG A 49 9.84 -6.64 11.61
C ARG A 49 10.29 -5.39 12.39
N LYS A 50 11.60 -5.24 12.58
CA LYS A 50 12.19 -4.13 13.36
C LYS A 50 11.78 -2.75 12.85
N ASN A 51 11.66 -2.59 11.53
CA ASN A 51 11.19 -1.34 10.91
C ASN A 51 9.74 -1.04 11.27
N ALA A 52 8.84 -2.04 11.30
CA ALA A 52 7.47 -1.88 11.75
C ALA A 52 7.42 -1.36 13.18
N ILE A 53 8.06 -2.07 14.12
CA ILE A 53 8.11 -1.70 15.55
C ILE A 53 8.65 -0.28 15.72
N ALA A 54 9.80 0.04 15.10
CA ALA A 54 10.43 1.34 15.24
C ALA A 54 9.56 2.48 14.67
N PHE A 55 8.94 2.27 13.51
CA PHE A 55 8.11 3.28 12.86
C PHE A 55 6.81 3.51 13.63
N THR A 56 6.14 2.44 14.07
CA THR A 56 4.93 2.50 14.90
C THR A 56 5.19 3.23 16.22
N ASN A 57 6.26 2.85 16.94
CA ASN A 57 6.63 3.51 18.20
C ASN A 57 6.94 4.99 18.00
N ARG A 58 7.60 5.38 16.90
CA ARG A 58 7.82 6.81 16.59
C ARG A 58 6.49 7.57 16.49
N TYR A 59 5.51 7.04 15.75
CA TYR A 59 4.20 7.69 15.62
C TYR A 59 3.46 7.79 16.96
N ILE A 60 3.53 6.76 17.80
CA ILE A 60 2.90 6.76 19.12
C ILE A 60 3.59 7.79 20.04
N ASN A 61 4.92 7.81 20.07
CA ASN A 61 5.71 8.72 20.92
C ASN A 61 5.57 10.19 20.50
N ASP A 62 5.40 10.46 19.20
CA ASP A 62 5.13 11.80 18.67
C ASP A 62 3.71 12.31 19.05
N GLY A 63 2.86 11.43 19.59
CA GLY A 63 1.46 11.71 19.90
C GLY A 63 0.55 11.49 18.70
N LEU A 64 -0.35 10.50 18.80
CA LEU A 64 -1.33 10.24 17.76
C LEU A 64 -2.28 11.43 17.63
N ARG A 65 -2.77 11.66 16.41
CA ARG A 65 -3.77 12.70 16.11
C ARG A 65 -4.94 12.06 15.41
N ASP A 66 -6.14 12.50 15.77
CA ASP A 66 -7.36 12.05 15.14
C ASP A 66 -7.32 12.28 13.63
N ARG A 67 -7.87 11.30 12.89
CA ARG A 67 -7.78 11.28 11.43
C ARG A 67 -9.16 11.47 10.85
N ALA A 68 -9.32 12.46 9.97
CA ALA A 68 -10.55 12.67 9.24
C ALA A 68 -10.89 11.39 8.45
N LEU A 69 -12.06 10.81 8.72
CA LEU A 69 -12.55 9.57 8.15
C LEU A 69 -13.42 9.81 6.91
N THR A 70 -13.88 11.05 6.70
CA THR A 70 -14.72 11.41 5.55
C THR A 70 -14.05 12.41 4.63
N ARG A 71 -14.46 12.40 3.37
CA ARG A 71 -14.07 13.36 2.34
C ARG A 71 -15.31 13.89 1.63
N ASP A 72 -15.22 15.13 1.20
CA ASP A 72 -16.13 15.63 0.18
C ASP A 72 -15.62 15.05 -1.14
N LEU A 73 -16.26 14.03 -1.68
CA LEU A 73 -15.98 13.47 -3.02
C LEU A 73 -17.29 12.88 -3.54
N GLU A 74 -17.51 12.94 -4.85
CA GLU A 74 -18.69 12.33 -5.48
C GLU A 74 -18.56 10.81 -5.61
N TRP A 75 -17.33 10.29 -5.63
CA TRP A 75 -17.04 8.87 -5.82
C TRP A 75 -16.36 8.28 -4.58
N GLY A 76 -16.94 7.20 -4.06
CA GLY A 76 -16.47 6.47 -2.87
C GLY A 76 -17.62 5.78 -2.14
N ILE A 77 -17.35 5.16 -1.00
CA ILE A 77 -18.38 4.57 -0.14
C ILE A 77 -19.14 5.69 0.58
N GLU A 78 -20.47 5.72 0.43
CA GLU A 78 -21.34 6.70 1.10
C GLU A 78 -21.25 6.59 2.63
N VAL A 79 -21.35 7.72 3.32
CA VAL A 79 -21.33 7.73 4.79
C VAL A 79 -22.74 7.43 5.31
N PRO A 80 -22.96 6.34 6.07
CA PRO A 80 -24.28 5.97 6.57
C PRO A 80 -24.63 6.78 7.84
N LYS A 81 -24.66 8.11 7.71
CA LYS A 81 -24.96 9.03 8.81
C LYS A 81 -25.70 10.25 8.29
N GLU A 82 -26.82 10.59 8.93
CA GLU A 82 -27.59 11.79 8.63
C GLU A 82 -26.71 13.05 8.68
N GLY A 83 -26.85 13.90 7.67
CA GLY A 83 -26.08 15.12 7.47
C GLY A 83 -24.72 14.92 6.77
N TYR A 84 -24.42 13.71 6.29
CA TYR A 84 -23.19 13.35 5.57
C TYR A 84 -23.46 12.76 4.17
N GLU A 85 -24.64 12.96 3.60
CA GLU A 85 -25.10 12.35 2.35
C GLU A 85 -24.25 12.74 1.13
N LYS A 86 -23.58 13.89 1.18
CA LYS A 86 -22.66 14.36 0.11
C LYS A 86 -21.19 14.03 0.39
N LYS A 87 -20.94 13.09 1.29
CA LYS A 87 -19.59 12.73 1.75
C LYS A 87 -19.37 11.24 1.58
N THR A 88 -18.11 10.90 1.35
CA THR A 88 -17.67 9.52 1.24
C THR A 88 -16.66 9.19 2.32
N ILE A 89 -16.52 7.90 2.63
CA ILE A 89 -15.46 7.37 3.47
C ILE A 89 -14.12 7.59 2.77
N TYR A 90 -13.13 8.06 3.51
CA TYR A 90 -11.83 8.37 2.95
C TYR A 90 -11.10 7.07 2.59
N ILE A 91 -10.58 7.01 1.35
CA ILE A 91 -9.87 5.89 0.72
C ILE A 91 -8.88 5.13 1.62
N TRP A 92 -8.14 5.79 2.50
CA TRP A 92 -7.19 5.06 3.36
C TRP A 92 -7.91 4.12 4.35
N ALA A 93 -9.12 4.47 4.78
CA ALA A 93 -9.89 3.68 5.74
C ALA A 93 -10.58 2.50 5.04
N GLU A 94 -11.23 2.75 3.91
CA GLU A 94 -11.85 1.68 3.13
C GLU A 94 -10.81 0.69 2.58
N ASN A 95 -9.62 1.16 2.19
CA ASN A 95 -8.58 0.27 1.64
C ASN A 95 -8.13 -0.77 2.66
N VAL A 96 -7.91 -0.38 3.92
CA VAL A 96 -7.50 -1.34 4.96
C VAL A 96 -8.65 -2.23 5.42
N LEU A 97 -9.89 -1.74 5.40
CA LEU A 97 -11.08 -2.56 5.66
C LEU A 97 -11.43 -3.47 4.48
N GLY A 98 -10.84 -3.24 3.30
CA GLY A 98 -11.00 -4.10 2.14
C GLY A 98 -10.60 -5.55 2.41
N TYR A 99 -9.72 -5.81 3.38
CA TYR A 99 -9.43 -7.17 3.84
C TYR A 99 -10.67 -7.87 4.40
N LEU A 100 -11.49 -7.19 5.21
CA LEU A 100 -12.71 -7.77 5.78
C LEU A 100 -13.70 -8.10 4.68
N SER A 101 -13.93 -7.14 3.77
CA SER A 101 -14.86 -7.34 2.65
C SER A 101 -14.42 -8.48 1.74
N ALA A 102 -13.12 -8.56 1.40
CA ALA A 102 -12.58 -9.64 0.58
C ALA A 102 -12.66 -10.99 1.30
N SER A 103 -12.34 -11.05 2.60
CA SER A 103 -12.47 -12.26 3.41
C SER A 103 -13.93 -12.72 3.51
N LYS A 104 -14.89 -11.79 3.61
CA LYS A 104 -16.31 -12.13 3.64
C LYS A 104 -16.74 -12.79 2.34
N THR A 105 -16.38 -12.20 1.19
CA THR A 105 -16.67 -12.81 -0.12
C THR A 105 -16.00 -14.19 -0.27
N ALA A 106 -14.76 -14.35 0.21
CA ALA A 106 -14.06 -15.63 0.17
C ALA A 106 -14.71 -16.69 1.08
N ALA A 107 -15.14 -16.30 2.29
CA ALA A 107 -15.85 -17.16 3.22
C ALA A 107 -17.19 -17.65 2.64
N GLU A 108 -17.97 -16.74 2.05
CA GLU A 108 -19.23 -17.05 1.37
C GLU A 108 -19.01 -18.01 0.18
N ALA A 109 -18.00 -17.75 -0.65
CA ALA A 109 -17.68 -18.60 -1.81
C ALA A 109 -17.14 -19.99 -1.40
N GLY A 110 -16.41 -20.07 -0.29
CA GLY A 110 -15.82 -21.29 0.24
C GLY A 110 -16.70 -22.04 1.24
N ASN A 111 -17.90 -21.55 1.56
CA ASN A 111 -18.75 -22.06 2.64
C ASN A 111 -18.01 -22.22 3.98
N THR A 112 -17.14 -21.26 4.30
CA THR A 112 -16.38 -21.18 5.56
C THR A 112 -17.03 -20.14 6.46
N ASP A 113 -17.03 -20.35 7.77
CA ASP A 113 -17.49 -19.32 8.70
C ASP A 113 -16.51 -18.12 8.67
N PHE A 114 -17.05 -16.91 8.49
CA PHE A 114 -16.27 -15.68 8.52
C PHE A 114 -15.51 -15.49 9.84
N HIS A 115 -16.05 -15.99 10.95
CA HIS A 115 -15.38 -15.93 12.25
C HIS A 115 -14.12 -16.81 12.33
N GLU A 116 -13.96 -17.83 11.48
CA GLU A 116 -12.69 -18.56 11.38
C GLU A 116 -11.57 -17.67 10.80
N LEU A 117 -11.93 -16.67 10.00
CA LEU A 117 -10.98 -15.76 9.36
C LEU A 117 -10.66 -14.52 10.21
N TRP A 118 -11.58 -14.09 11.07
CA TRP A 118 -11.47 -12.81 11.80
C TRP A 118 -11.75 -12.89 13.32
N GLY A 119 -12.12 -14.06 13.83
CA GLY A 119 -12.31 -14.32 15.26
C GLY A 119 -10.99 -14.55 16.00
N LYS A 120 -11.07 -14.70 17.32
CA LYS A 120 -9.93 -14.78 18.26
C LYS A 120 -8.85 -15.82 17.93
N ASP A 121 -9.21 -16.89 17.23
CA ASP A 121 -8.30 -18.01 16.91
C ASP A 121 -7.67 -17.85 15.52
N ALA A 122 -8.02 -16.79 14.79
CA ALA A 122 -7.44 -16.45 13.51
C ALA A 122 -5.97 -16.04 13.63
N ARG A 123 -5.26 -16.05 12.51
CA ARG A 123 -3.89 -15.54 12.42
C ARG A 123 -3.71 -14.67 11.19
N HIS A 124 -3.23 -13.45 11.39
CA HIS A 124 -3.12 -12.45 10.32
C HIS A 124 -1.66 -12.07 10.04
N TYR A 125 -1.31 -12.13 8.76
CA TYR A 125 0.00 -11.75 8.23
C TYR A 125 -0.20 -10.65 7.20
N TYR A 126 0.33 -9.46 7.46
CA TYR A 126 0.26 -8.33 6.54
C TYR A 126 1.60 -8.10 5.88
N VAL A 127 1.65 -8.33 4.56
CA VAL A 127 2.87 -8.19 3.74
C VAL A 127 2.75 -6.94 2.89
N HIS A 128 3.60 -5.95 3.15
CA HIS A 128 3.56 -4.66 2.46
C HIS A 128 4.92 -3.94 2.42
N GLY A 129 5.05 -2.85 1.66
CA GLY A 129 6.20 -1.94 1.77
C GLY A 129 6.14 -1.08 3.04
N LYS A 130 7.29 -0.55 3.50
CA LYS A 130 7.39 0.23 4.75
C LYS A 130 6.47 1.46 4.83
N ASP A 131 6.09 2.05 3.71
CA ASP A 131 5.14 3.17 3.67
C ASP A 131 3.76 2.81 4.21
N ASN A 132 3.42 1.52 4.19
CA ASN A 132 2.12 1.03 4.66
C ASN A 132 2.10 0.63 6.13
N ILE A 133 3.24 0.69 6.84
CA ILE A 133 3.33 0.36 8.27
C ILE A 133 2.26 1.07 9.11
N PRO A 134 2.10 2.41 9.07
CA PRO A 134 1.12 3.08 9.93
C PRO A 134 -0.33 2.67 9.61
N PHE A 135 -0.63 2.32 8.35
CA PHE A 135 -1.96 1.86 7.98
C PHE A 135 -2.30 0.50 8.61
N HIS A 136 -1.33 -0.38 8.79
CA HIS A 136 -1.54 -1.74 9.30
C HIS A 136 -1.24 -1.89 10.79
N THR A 137 -0.50 -0.97 11.39
CA THR A 137 -0.11 -1.02 12.82
C THR A 137 -0.86 -0.03 13.70
N ILE A 138 -1.45 1.00 13.12
CA ILE A 138 -2.19 2.04 13.86
C ILE A 138 -3.62 2.08 13.34
N ILE A 139 -3.79 2.33 12.05
CA ILE A 139 -5.10 2.64 11.49
C ILE A 139 -6.03 1.42 11.46
N LEU A 140 -5.58 0.30 10.88
CA LEU A 140 -6.38 -0.92 10.84
C LEU A 140 -6.73 -1.42 12.25
N PRO A 141 -5.78 -1.57 13.19
CA PRO A 141 -6.12 -1.95 14.55
C PRO A 141 -7.06 -0.96 15.23
N ALA A 142 -6.88 0.36 15.04
CA ALA A 142 -7.78 1.36 15.60
C ALA A 142 -9.22 1.22 15.07
N LEU A 143 -9.39 0.95 13.77
CA LEU A 143 -10.71 0.71 13.17
C LEU A 143 -11.36 -0.57 13.72
N LEU A 144 -10.59 -1.64 13.89
CA LEU A 144 -11.06 -2.91 14.43
C LEU A 144 -11.47 -2.79 15.91
N LEU A 145 -10.63 -2.14 16.72
CA LEU A 145 -10.91 -1.84 18.12
C LEU A 145 -12.14 -0.93 18.26
N ALA A 146 -12.21 0.15 17.48
CA ALA A 146 -13.34 1.09 17.52
C ALA A 146 -14.66 0.46 17.10
N ASN A 147 -14.64 -0.59 16.26
CA ASN A 147 -15.85 -1.33 15.92
C ASN A 147 -16.44 -2.09 17.11
N GLY A 148 -15.61 -2.54 18.07
CA GLY A 148 -16.06 -3.22 19.29
C GLY A 148 -16.49 -4.68 19.12
N GLY A 149 -16.40 -5.23 17.90
CA GLY A 149 -16.77 -6.63 17.60
C GLY A 149 -15.80 -7.70 18.09
N GLY A 150 -14.72 -7.33 18.79
CA GLY A 150 -13.72 -8.28 19.28
C GLY A 150 -12.90 -8.96 18.17
N TRP A 151 -12.65 -8.24 17.07
CA TRP A 151 -11.90 -8.75 15.92
C TRP A 151 -10.45 -9.03 16.27
N HIS A 152 -9.90 -10.08 15.65
CA HIS A 152 -8.47 -10.39 15.77
C HIS A 152 -7.60 -9.27 15.19
N LEU A 153 -6.50 -8.97 15.89
CA LEU A 153 -5.55 -7.92 15.52
C LEU A 153 -4.31 -8.52 14.82
N PRO A 154 -3.50 -7.69 14.13
CA PRO A 154 -2.36 -8.19 13.36
C PRO A 154 -1.30 -8.97 14.15
N ASP A 155 -1.10 -10.26 13.85
CA ASP A 155 -0.02 -11.05 14.48
C ASP A 155 1.37 -10.76 13.91
N ARG A 156 1.45 -10.54 12.58
CA ARG A 156 2.73 -10.37 11.87
C ARG A 156 2.66 -9.26 10.85
N ILE A 157 3.51 -8.26 11.04
CA ILE A 157 3.77 -7.21 10.06
C ILE A 157 5.08 -7.51 9.33
N VAL A 158 4.96 -7.88 8.07
CA VAL A 158 6.08 -8.19 7.17
C VAL A 158 6.27 -7.01 6.23
N SER A 159 6.97 -5.99 6.72
CA SER A 159 7.25 -4.76 5.98
C SER A 159 8.61 -4.77 5.30
N SER A 160 8.62 -4.69 3.97
CA SER A 160 9.84 -4.57 3.17
C SER A 160 10.32 -3.13 3.06
N GLU A 161 11.63 -2.94 2.99
CA GLU A 161 12.32 -1.68 2.70
C GLU A 161 12.17 -1.31 1.20
N TYR A 162 12.77 -0.20 0.75
CA TYR A 162 12.64 0.20 -0.64
C TYR A 162 13.52 -0.62 -1.59
N LEU A 163 13.02 -0.79 -2.81
CA LEU A 163 13.79 -1.28 -3.94
C LEU A 163 14.12 -0.09 -4.87
N THR A 164 15.39 0.12 -5.15
CA THR A 164 15.87 1.03 -6.20
C THR A 164 16.20 0.27 -7.48
N LEU A 165 16.41 1.01 -8.57
CA LEU A 165 16.81 0.49 -9.87
C LEU A 165 18.09 1.20 -10.31
N GLU A 166 19.18 0.44 -10.49
CA GLU A 166 20.50 0.94 -10.91
C GLU A 166 20.93 2.20 -10.14
N GLY A 167 20.80 2.15 -8.80
CA GLY A 167 21.17 3.21 -7.87
C GLY A 167 20.20 4.40 -7.82
N ARG A 168 19.03 4.33 -8.48
CA ARG A 168 18.05 5.43 -8.54
C ARG A 168 16.68 4.99 -8.07
N LYS A 169 15.91 5.93 -7.52
CA LYS A 169 14.50 5.67 -7.16
C LYS A 169 13.68 5.36 -8.41
N ILE A 170 12.82 4.35 -8.30
CA ILE A 170 11.86 4.00 -9.33
C ILE A 170 10.89 5.18 -9.54
N SER A 171 10.64 5.53 -10.80
CA SER A 171 9.76 6.64 -11.19
C SER A 171 8.85 6.21 -12.34
N THR A 172 7.56 6.04 -12.06
CA THR A 172 6.60 5.70 -13.12
C THR A 172 6.35 6.87 -14.08
N SER A 173 6.43 8.11 -13.59
CA SER A 173 6.23 9.32 -14.40
C SER A 173 7.29 9.48 -15.48
N GLN A 174 8.52 9.11 -15.13
CA GLN A 174 9.67 9.11 -16.05
C GLN A 174 9.83 7.76 -16.78
N ASN A 175 8.86 6.85 -16.64
CA ASN A 175 8.92 5.48 -17.15
C ASN A 175 10.23 4.76 -16.79
N TYR A 176 10.74 5.02 -15.58
CA TYR A 176 11.96 4.45 -15.02
C TYR A 176 11.58 3.42 -13.95
N ALA A 177 11.21 2.22 -14.39
CA ALA A 177 10.78 1.12 -13.54
C ALA A 177 11.01 -0.21 -14.25
N ILE A 178 11.01 -1.30 -13.48
CA ILE A 178 10.91 -2.65 -14.04
C ILE A 178 9.47 -3.13 -13.87
N TRP A 179 8.88 -3.52 -14.99
CA TRP A 179 7.54 -4.09 -15.03
C TRP A 179 7.65 -5.61 -15.07
N VAL A 180 6.87 -6.33 -14.25
CA VAL A 180 7.00 -7.80 -14.24
C VAL A 180 6.59 -8.43 -15.56
N LYS A 181 5.65 -7.83 -16.27
CA LYS A 181 5.28 -8.29 -17.60
C LYS A 181 6.49 -8.32 -18.53
N ASP A 182 7.25 -7.22 -18.56
CA ASP A 182 8.46 -7.11 -19.37
C ASP A 182 9.53 -8.12 -18.94
N LEU A 183 9.63 -8.45 -17.64
CA LEU A 183 10.51 -9.55 -17.20
C LEU A 183 10.00 -10.91 -17.68
N LEU A 184 8.71 -11.20 -17.57
CA LEU A 184 8.10 -12.47 -17.95
C LEU A 184 8.15 -12.73 -19.46
N ASP A 185 8.22 -11.69 -20.28
CA ASP A 185 8.42 -11.81 -21.73
C ASP A 185 9.81 -12.38 -22.07
N HIS A 186 10.78 -12.31 -21.14
CA HIS A 186 12.17 -12.68 -21.38
C HIS A 186 12.75 -13.72 -20.40
N TYR A 187 12.14 -13.91 -19.23
CA TYR A 187 12.65 -14.73 -18.14
C TYR A 187 11.55 -15.59 -17.52
N GLU A 188 11.90 -16.81 -17.11
CA GLU A 188 11.00 -17.72 -16.40
C GLU A 188 10.64 -17.15 -15.02
N ALA A 189 9.37 -17.34 -14.60
CA ALA A 189 8.83 -16.81 -13.37
C ALA A 189 9.63 -17.23 -12.13
N ASP A 190 10.10 -18.48 -12.08
CA ASP A 190 10.86 -19.00 -10.94
C ASP A 190 12.22 -18.32 -10.79
N SER A 191 12.87 -17.95 -11.90
CA SER A 191 14.12 -17.19 -11.81
C SER A 191 13.87 -15.78 -11.27
N ILE A 192 12.77 -15.15 -11.64
CA ILE A 192 12.39 -13.82 -11.14
C ILE A 192 12.12 -13.91 -9.64
N ARG A 193 11.33 -14.90 -9.22
CA ARG A 193 11.02 -15.17 -7.81
C ARG A 193 12.30 -15.43 -7.01
N TYR A 194 13.18 -16.30 -7.50
CA TYR A 194 14.45 -16.61 -6.84
C TYR A 194 15.29 -15.35 -6.62
N PHE A 195 15.45 -14.51 -7.64
CA PHE A 195 16.24 -13.28 -7.51
C PHE A 195 15.69 -12.37 -6.42
N PHE A 196 14.37 -12.11 -6.41
CA PHE A 196 13.76 -11.22 -5.43
C PHE A 196 13.67 -11.82 -4.02
N LEU A 197 13.58 -13.14 -3.89
CA LEU A 197 13.67 -13.78 -2.57
C LEU A 197 15.10 -13.72 -2.00
N ALA A 198 16.11 -13.86 -2.86
CA ALA A 198 17.50 -13.85 -2.43
C ALA A 198 18.05 -12.42 -2.18
N ASN A 199 17.60 -11.43 -2.96
CA ASN A 199 18.15 -10.07 -2.98
C ASN A 199 17.13 -8.99 -2.61
N GLY A 200 15.93 -9.39 -2.17
CA GLY A 200 14.85 -8.46 -1.87
C GLY A 200 15.15 -7.55 -0.67
N PRO A 201 14.44 -6.41 -0.56
CA PRO A 201 14.66 -5.41 0.51
C PRO A 201 14.04 -5.86 1.85
N GLU A 202 14.49 -6.99 2.40
CA GLU A 202 13.91 -7.57 3.62
C GLU A 202 14.32 -6.88 4.92
N LYS A 203 15.55 -6.36 4.97
CA LYS A 203 16.16 -5.79 6.20
C LYS A 203 16.71 -4.38 6.00
N LYS A 204 17.05 -4.04 4.75
CA LYS A 204 17.57 -2.75 4.32
C LYS A 204 17.09 -2.51 2.89
N ASP A 205 17.16 -1.26 2.44
CA ASP A 205 16.92 -0.93 1.03
C ASP A 205 17.81 -1.82 0.14
N ALA A 206 17.25 -2.27 -0.98
CA ALA A 206 17.95 -3.09 -1.97
C ALA A 206 17.98 -2.37 -3.31
N ASP A 207 18.99 -2.65 -4.13
CA ASP A 207 19.08 -2.13 -5.49
C ASP A 207 18.91 -3.27 -6.50
N PHE A 208 18.02 -3.09 -7.46
CA PHE A 208 17.98 -3.96 -8.62
C PHE A 208 19.07 -3.50 -9.60
N SER A 209 20.01 -4.41 -9.90
CA SER A 209 20.92 -4.27 -11.04
C SER A 209 20.66 -5.37 -12.07
N TRP A 210 20.59 -4.99 -13.35
CA TRP A 210 20.48 -5.93 -14.47
C TRP A 210 21.65 -6.90 -14.50
N ARG A 211 22.86 -6.43 -14.15
CA ARG A 211 24.04 -7.27 -14.12
C ARG A 211 23.89 -8.39 -13.10
N GLU A 212 23.42 -8.05 -11.89
CA GLU A 212 23.20 -9.02 -10.82
C GLU A 212 22.04 -9.96 -11.14
N PHE A 213 20.96 -9.44 -11.70
CA PHE A 213 19.82 -10.24 -12.15
C PHE A 213 20.25 -11.31 -13.16
N VAL A 214 20.94 -10.91 -14.23
CA VAL A 214 21.42 -11.84 -15.27
C VAL A 214 22.45 -12.82 -14.72
N TYR A 215 23.35 -12.37 -13.83
CA TYR A 215 24.33 -13.24 -13.19
C TYR A 215 23.67 -14.30 -12.31
N SER A 216 22.70 -13.91 -11.48
CA SER A 216 21.95 -14.82 -10.60
C SER A 216 21.18 -15.86 -11.42
N HIS A 217 20.57 -15.44 -12.53
CA HIS A 217 19.86 -16.31 -13.46
C HIS A 217 20.82 -17.37 -14.02
N LYS A 218 21.97 -16.96 -14.58
CA LYS A 218 22.97 -17.90 -15.11
C LYS A 218 23.45 -18.91 -14.04
N GLY A 219 23.57 -18.47 -12.79
CA GLY A 219 23.89 -19.34 -11.66
C GLY A 219 22.83 -20.41 -11.37
N VAL A 220 21.53 -20.07 -11.51
CA VAL A 220 20.40 -21.00 -11.33
C VAL A 220 20.38 -22.07 -12.43
N TYR A 221 20.55 -21.69 -13.71
CA TYR A 221 20.59 -22.67 -14.80
C TYR A 221 21.81 -23.59 -14.73
N ARG A 222 22.97 -23.08 -14.30
CA ARG A 222 24.17 -23.91 -14.09
C ARG A 222 23.99 -24.94 -12.97
N LYS A 223 23.07 -24.71 -12.03
CA LYS A 223 22.73 -25.63 -10.94
C LYS A 223 21.61 -26.63 -11.29
N GLY A 224 21.14 -26.66 -12.56
CA GLY A 224 20.27 -27.72 -13.07
C GLY A 224 18.77 -27.56 -12.80
N THR A 225 18.30 -26.39 -12.34
CA THR A 225 16.89 -26.19 -11.96
C THR A 225 16.04 -25.44 -13.00
N GLY A 226 16.49 -25.32 -14.27
CA GLY A 226 15.72 -24.59 -15.30
C GLY A 226 16.00 -25.00 -16.75
N THR A 227 14.98 -24.89 -17.60
CA THR A 227 15.03 -25.16 -19.05
C THR A 227 15.46 -23.92 -19.86
N PRO A 228 16.51 -23.98 -20.69
CA PRO A 228 17.04 -22.78 -21.37
C PRO A 228 16.06 -22.25 -22.45
N ARG A 229 15.62 -20.98 -22.33
CA ARG A 229 15.08 -20.21 -23.47
C ARG A 229 16.17 -19.32 -24.05
N LYS A 230 16.18 -19.13 -25.38
CA LYS A 230 17.14 -18.24 -26.09
C LYS A 230 17.01 -16.81 -25.55
N GLN A 231 18.11 -16.26 -25.04
CA GLN A 231 18.18 -14.91 -24.46
C GLN A 231 18.48 -13.86 -25.53
N GLN A 232 17.75 -12.73 -25.52
CA GLN A 232 18.18 -11.47 -26.13
C GLN A 232 18.42 -10.44 -25.01
N ALA A 233 19.45 -9.61 -25.17
CA ALA A 233 19.79 -8.57 -24.21
C ALA A 233 18.66 -7.53 -24.13
N VAL A 234 18.01 -7.44 -22.96
CA VAL A 234 17.05 -6.37 -22.68
C VAL A 234 17.85 -5.10 -22.40
N ARG A 235 17.93 -4.19 -23.38
CA ARG A 235 18.29 -2.80 -23.11
C ARG A 235 17.05 -2.11 -22.49
N PRO A 236 17.21 -1.15 -21.56
CA PRO A 236 16.08 -0.32 -21.16
C PRO A 236 15.55 0.42 -22.38
N GLN A 237 14.47 -0.09 -22.98
CA GLN A 237 13.78 0.61 -24.05
C GLN A 237 12.80 1.59 -23.40
N ALA A 238 12.86 2.85 -23.82
CA ALA A 238 11.77 3.79 -23.57
C ALA A 238 10.51 3.18 -24.19
N ALA A 239 9.52 2.83 -23.35
CA ALA A 239 8.29 2.24 -23.83
C ALA A 239 7.51 3.28 -24.64
N GLN A 240 7.61 3.22 -25.97
CA GLN A 240 6.65 3.86 -26.86
C GLN A 240 5.29 3.17 -26.70
N GLY A 241 4.25 3.99 -26.63
CA GLY A 241 2.97 3.63 -26.04
C GLY A 241 2.26 2.42 -26.65
N ARG A 242 1.52 1.73 -25.78
CA ARG A 242 0.18 1.15 -26.04
C ARG A 242 -0.40 0.70 -24.70
N GLY A 243 -1.56 1.24 -24.37
CA GLY A 243 -2.28 0.93 -23.13
C GLY A 243 -2.79 -0.51 -23.12
N LYS A 244 -2.64 -1.16 -21.97
CA LYS A 244 -3.58 -2.08 -21.30
C LYS A 244 -2.84 -2.81 -20.16
N GLY A 245 -3.40 -2.72 -18.95
CA GLY A 245 -3.13 -3.56 -17.77
C GLY A 245 -1.66 -3.88 -17.47
N ARG A 246 -0.92 -2.97 -16.80
CA ARG A 246 0.39 -3.26 -16.22
C ARG A 246 0.22 -3.64 -14.74
N ALA A 247 0.33 -4.93 -14.43
CA ALA A 247 0.45 -5.40 -13.05
C ALA A 247 1.79 -4.91 -12.47
N LYS A 248 1.73 -4.29 -11.30
CA LYS A 248 2.90 -3.81 -10.57
C LYS A 248 3.49 -4.95 -9.76
N VAL A 249 4.81 -5.14 -9.81
CA VAL A 249 5.49 -5.84 -8.70
C VAL A 249 5.51 -4.89 -7.53
N ILE A 250 4.57 -5.11 -6.65
CA ILE A 250 4.80 -4.93 -5.24
C ILE A 250 4.43 -6.30 -4.67
N LEU A 251 5.30 -6.92 -3.86
CA LEU A 251 4.88 -8.04 -3.02
C LEU A 251 3.97 -7.43 -1.94
N THR A 252 2.77 -7.09 -2.36
CA THR A 252 1.66 -6.46 -1.64
C THR A 252 0.47 -6.76 -2.52
N VAL A 253 -0.60 -7.26 -1.90
CA VAL A 253 -1.91 -7.53 -2.49
C VAL A 253 -2.18 -6.63 -3.70
N VAL A 254 -2.38 -7.26 -4.86
CA VAL A 254 -2.65 -6.57 -6.13
C VAL A 254 -3.98 -5.83 -5.99
N TYR A 255 -3.92 -4.55 -5.65
CA TYR A 255 -4.98 -3.61 -5.95
C TYR A 255 -4.78 -3.12 -7.39
N HIS A 256 -5.82 -3.24 -8.21
CA HIS A 256 -5.87 -2.60 -9.51
C HIS A 256 -5.79 -1.08 -9.35
N ARG A 257 -4.61 -0.51 -9.59
CA ARG A 257 -4.43 0.94 -9.72
C ARG A 257 -4.90 1.36 -11.12
N GLN A 258 -5.89 2.24 -11.21
CA GLN A 258 -6.12 3.02 -12.44
C GLN A 258 -5.04 4.10 -12.61
N PRO A 259 -4.66 4.44 -13.86
CA PRO A 259 -3.66 5.45 -14.14
C PRO A 259 -4.19 6.87 -13.86
N ASN A 260 -3.26 7.77 -13.57
CA ASN A 260 -3.43 9.21 -13.28
C ASN A 260 -3.83 9.60 -11.85
N MET A 261 -2.84 9.64 -10.96
CA MET A 261 -2.77 10.70 -9.96
C MET A 261 -1.32 11.19 -9.91
N GLU A 262 -1.02 12.15 -10.77
CA GLU A 262 0.14 13.01 -10.65
C GLU A 262 -0.32 14.42 -10.29
N ARG A 263 0.42 15.03 -9.37
CA ARG A 263 0.30 16.37 -8.80
C ARG A 263 -0.79 16.50 -7.75
N GLY A 264 -0.38 16.86 -6.54
CA GLY A 264 -1.29 17.34 -5.53
C GLY A 264 -1.93 18.63 -6.05
N LEU A 265 -3.23 18.55 -6.29
CA LEU A 265 -4.06 19.54 -6.93
C LEU A 265 -5.38 19.52 -6.19
N ILE A 266 -5.88 20.69 -5.78
CA ILE A 266 -7.16 20.84 -5.09
C ILE A 266 -8.24 20.94 -6.17
N PRO A 267 -9.14 19.95 -6.30
CA PRO A 267 -10.29 20.07 -7.20
C PRO A 267 -11.31 21.05 -6.60
N CYS A 268 -11.84 21.98 -7.40
CA CYS A 268 -13.01 22.78 -6.99
C CYS A 268 -14.24 21.88 -6.98
N GLN A 269 -14.92 21.82 -5.85
CA GLN A 269 -16.28 21.32 -5.76
C GLN A 269 -17.23 22.46 -6.08
N HIS A 270 -18.09 22.27 -7.08
CA HIS A 270 -19.18 23.20 -7.37
C HIS A 270 -20.39 22.84 -6.51
#